data_AF-A0A955H321-F1
#
_entry.id   AF-A0A955H321-F1
#
_cell.length_a   1.000
_cell.length_b   1.000
_cell.length_c   1.000
_cell.angle_alpha   90.00
_cell.angle_beta   90.00
_cell.angle_gamma   90.00
#
_symmetry.space_group_name_H-M   'P 1'
#
loop_
_entity.id
_entity.type
_entity.pdbx_description
1 polymer ?
#
loop_
_entity_poly.entity_id
_entity_poly.type
_entity_poly.pdbx_seq_one_letter_code
_entity_poly.pdbx_strand_id
1 'polypeptide(L)'
;MIYLFLIFISLILLDIVWIGFVASKKYREDLGHMLILEGDKIKFRKISGIILYIFLAILIYMFSVPVYVTQGVNMTSLLSSFALGILLYGFYEFTNRAILKDWPKSIIILDTLWGGLLVTLSSCITYIILK
;
A
#
# COMPACT_ATOMS: atom_id res chain seq x y z
N MET A 1 14.31 -4.25 14.69
CA MET A 1 14.87 -3.42 13.61
C MET A 1 14.86 -4.11 12.25
N ILE A 2 15.32 -5.36 12.11
CA ILE A 2 15.39 -6.03 10.79
C ILE A 2 14.02 -6.21 10.10
N TYR A 3 12.96 -6.55 10.86
CA TYR A 3 11.59 -6.62 10.35
C TYR A 3 11.14 -5.32 9.67
N LEU A 4 11.26 -4.17 10.36
CA LEU A 4 10.86 -2.87 9.83
C LEU A 4 11.59 -2.52 8.53
N PHE A 5 12.89 -2.82 8.46
CA PHE A 5 13.68 -2.59 7.25
C PHE A 5 13.18 -3.45 6.06
N LEU A 6 12.95 -4.74 6.27
CA LEU A 6 12.46 -5.63 5.22
C LEU A 6 11.05 -5.25 4.75
N ILE A 7 10.17 -4.88 5.67
CA ILE A 7 8.83 -4.39 5.32
C ILE A 7 8.93 -3.14 4.46
N PHE A 8 9.73 -2.15 4.89
CA PHE A 8 9.90 -0.89 4.18
C PHE A 8 10.41 -1.09 2.75
N ILE A 9 11.41 -1.95 2.57
CA ILE A 9 11.93 -2.29 1.24
C ILE A 9 10.89 -3.04 0.41
N SER A 10 10.15 -3.99 1.00
CA SER A 10 9.10 -4.74 0.29
C SER A 10 8.00 -3.82 -0.23
N LEU A 11 7.55 -2.88 0.61
CA LEU A 11 6.54 -1.89 0.24
C LEU A 11 6.98 -1.05 -0.97
N ILE A 12 8.20 -0.51 -0.92
CA ILE A 12 8.73 0.32 -2.01
C ILE A 12 8.85 -0.48 -3.31
N LEU A 13 9.38 -1.70 -3.24
CA LEU A 13 9.55 -2.53 -4.44
C LEU A 13 8.20 -2.87 -5.08
N LEU A 14 7.21 -3.25 -4.28
CA LEU A 14 5.86 -3.55 -4.75
C LEU A 14 5.18 -2.32 -5.36
N ASP A 15 5.29 -1.16 -4.72
CA ASP A 15 4.69 0.07 -5.25
C ASP A 15 5.40 0.61 -6.49
N ILE A 16 6.71 0.42 -6.63
CA ILE A 16 7.42 0.73 -7.89
C ILE A 16 6.82 -0.08 -9.03
N VAL A 17 6.53 -1.37 -8.80
CA VAL A 17 5.87 -2.20 -9.81
C VAL A 17 4.45 -1.70 -10.08
N TRP A 18 3.68 -1.43 -9.03
CA TRP A 18 2.30 -0.98 -9.16
C TRP A 18 2.17 0.37 -9.85
N ILE A 19 2.75 1.43 -9.30
CA ILE A 19 2.59 2.79 -9.80
C ILE A 19 3.42 3.02 -11.06
N GLY A 20 4.55 2.33 -11.20
CA GLY A 20 5.40 2.42 -12.38
C GLY A 20 4.79 1.76 -13.61
N PHE A 21 4.15 0.60 -13.46
CA PHE A 21 3.78 -0.24 -14.60
C PHE A 21 2.29 -0.60 -14.66
N VAL A 22 1.65 -0.88 -13.54
CA VAL A 22 0.27 -1.41 -13.52
C VAL A 22 -0.77 -0.28 -13.49
N ALA A 23 -0.73 0.55 -12.46
CA ALA A 23 -1.70 1.60 -12.21
C ALA A 23 -1.37 2.92 -12.93
N SER A 24 -0.13 3.07 -13.42
CA SER A 24 0.41 4.32 -13.99
C SER A 24 -0.51 4.98 -15.01
N LYS A 25 -1.01 4.21 -15.97
CA LYS A 25 -1.92 4.71 -17.02
C LYS A 25 -3.24 5.17 -16.43
N LYS A 26 -3.84 4.34 -15.58
CA LYS A 26 -5.14 4.62 -14.97
C LYS A 26 -5.09 5.84 -14.04
N TYR A 27 -4.00 6.00 -13.30
CA TYR A 27 -3.77 7.17 -12.44
C TYR A 27 -3.64 8.44 -13.27
N ARG A 28 -2.92 8.42 -14.39
CA ARG A 28 -2.87 9.57 -15.30
C ARG A 28 -4.23 9.91 -15.91
N GLU A 29 -5.00 8.91 -16.32
CA GLU A 29 -6.33 9.11 -16.93
C GLU A 29 -7.33 9.69 -15.93
N ASP A 30 -7.41 9.12 -14.72
CA ASP A 30 -8.47 9.46 -13.76
C ASP A 30 -8.05 10.59 -12.79
N LEU A 31 -6.76 10.68 -12.43
CA LEU A 31 -6.23 11.65 -11.47
C LEU A 31 -5.30 12.69 -12.11
N GLY A 32 -5.08 12.67 -13.43
CA GLY A 32 -4.06 13.50 -14.08
C GLY A 32 -4.13 14.99 -13.74
N HIS A 33 -5.33 15.53 -13.59
CA HIS A 33 -5.57 16.93 -13.22
C HIS A 33 -5.21 17.26 -11.75
N MET A 34 -5.11 16.24 -10.87
CA MET A 34 -4.71 16.36 -9.47
C MET A 34 -3.26 15.94 -9.22
N LEU A 35 -2.64 15.19 -10.14
CA LEU A 35 -1.29 14.66 -9.99
C LEU A 35 -0.22 15.74 -10.19
N ILE A 36 0.87 15.63 -9.44
CA ILE A 36 2.08 16.39 -9.71
C ILE A 36 2.84 15.66 -10.82
N LEU A 37 2.91 16.27 -11.99
CA LEU A 37 3.55 15.68 -13.17
C LEU A 37 4.86 16.42 -13.50
N GLU A 38 5.86 15.65 -13.90
CA GLU A 38 7.11 16.14 -14.48
C GLU A 38 7.29 15.44 -15.84
N GLY A 39 6.79 16.09 -16.90
CA GLY A 39 6.53 15.41 -18.18
C GLY A 39 5.43 14.35 -18.02
N ASP A 40 5.65 13.16 -18.56
CA ASP A 40 4.70 12.03 -18.47
C ASP A 40 4.83 11.20 -17.18
N LYS A 41 5.70 11.62 -16.25
CA LYS A 41 6.01 10.89 -15.02
C LYS A 41 5.31 11.50 -13.82
N ILE A 42 4.77 10.63 -12.96
CA ILE A 42 4.22 11.02 -11.66
C ILE A 42 5.37 11.39 -10.73
N LYS A 43 5.37 12.63 -10.24
CA LYS A 43 6.38 13.14 -9.31
C LYS A 43 5.90 12.99 -7.88
N PHE A 44 6.69 12.30 -7.07
CA PHE A 44 6.40 12.09 -5.65
C PHE A 44 7.02 13.18 -4.77
N ARG A 45 6.24 13.71 -3.84
CA ARG A 45 6.77 14.52 -2.73
C ARG A 45 7.53 13.60 -1.77
N LYS A 46 8.87 13.59 -1.89
CA LYS A 46 9.75 12.65 -1.20
C LYS A 46 9.47 12.55 0.31
N ILE A 47 9.33 13.68 1.01
CA ILE A 47 9.10 13.70 2.45
C ILE A 47 7.79 13.01 2.82
N SER A 48 6.68 13.39 2.18
CA SER A 48 5.36 12.79 2.41
C SER A 48 5.36 11.29 2.08
N GLY A 49 6.02 10.89 0.98
CA GLY A 49 6.14 9.48 0.59
C GLY A 49 6.95 8.65 1.58
N ILE A 50 8.09 9.16 2.06
CA ILE A 50 8.90 8.47 3.07
C ILE A 50 8.11 8.29 4.37
N ILE A 51 7.43 9.34 4.82
CA ILE A 51 6.59 9.29 6.03
C ILE A 51 5.49 8.25 5.87
N LEU A 52 4.80 8.21 4.72
CA LEU A 52 3.80 7.19 4.40
C LEU A 52 4.36 5.76 4.56
N TYR A 53 5.51 5.46 3.94
CA TYR A 53 6.12 4.14 4.03
C TYR A 53 6.58 3.78 5.44
N ILE A 54 7.02 4.76 6.25
CA ILE A 54 7.33 4.55 7.67
C ILE A 54 6.05 4.15 8.44
N PHE A 55 4.95 4.88 8.26
CA PHE A 55 3.67 4.55 8.90
C PHE A 55 3.17 3.16 8.50
N LEU A 56 3.23 2.82 7.20
CA LEU A 56 2.88 1.49 6.71
C LEU A 56 3.77 0.40 7.31
N ALA A 57 5.08 0.62 7.38
CA ALA A 57 6.00 -0.36 7.95
C ALA A 57 5.74 -0.60 9.44
N ILE A 58 5.46 0.46 10.21
CA ILE A 58 5.09 0.35 11.62
C ILE A 58 3.78 -0.41 11.78
N LEU A 59 2.75 -0.07 10.99
CA LEU A 59 1.45 -0.73 11.02
C LEU A 59 1.56 -2.23 10.72
N ILE A 60 2.30 -2.61 9.68
CA ILE A 60 2.55 -4.01 9.34
C ILE A 60 3.31 -4.72 10.46
N TYR A 61 4.36 -4.10 10.99
CA TYR A 61 5.16 -4.66 12.07
C TYR A 61 4.33 -4.89 13.35
N MET A 62 3.43 -3.96 13.70
CA MET A 62 2.63 -4.05 14.91
C MET A 62 1.46 -5.02 14.79
N PHE A 63 0.77 -5.05 13.65
CA PHE A 63 -0.52 -5.74 13.54
C PHE A 63 -0.47 -6.99 12.68
N SER A 64 0.40 -7.02 11.66
CA SER A 64 0.43 -8.13 10.72
C SER A 64 1.52 -9.15 11.07
N VAL A 65 2.75 -8.71 11.33
CA VAL A 65 3.88 -9.62 11.63
C VAL A 65 3.61 -10.57 12.80
N PRO A 66 3.02 -10.13 13.94
CA PRO A 66 2.76 -11.04 15.06
C PRO A 66 1.84 -12.21 14.69
N VAL A 67 0.89 -11.98 13.78
CA VAL A 67 -0.02 -13.04 13.30
C VAL A 67 0.77 -14.08 12.49
N TYR A 68 1.69 -13.65 11.62
CA TYR A 68 2.53 -14.57 10.83
C TYR A 68 3.52 -15.33 11.71
N VAL A 69 4.12 -14.67 12.70
CA VAL A 69 5.07 -15.33 13.63
C VAL A 69 4.37 -16.42 14.43
N THR A 70 3.12 -16.20 14.85
CA THR A 70 2.36 -17.15 15.67
C THR A 70 1.69 -18.25 14.85
N GLN A 71 1.17 -17.94 13.67
CA GLN A 71 0.31 -18.84 12.88
C GLN A 71 1.00 -19.37 11.60
N GLY A 72 2.16 -18.82 11.24
CA GLY A 72 2.80 -19.05 9.94
C GLY A 72 2.05 -18.40 8.79
N VAL A 73 2.37 -18.83 7.57
CA VAL A 73 1.61 -18.45 6.36
C VAL A 73 0.41 -19.37 6.26
N ASN A 74 -0.77 -18.86 6.61
CA ASN A 74 -2.03 -19.59 6.55
C ASN A 74 -3.20 -18.65 6.23
N MET A 75 -4.41 -19.18 6.11
CA MET A 75 -5.57 -18.39 5.74
C MET A 75 -5.84 -17.24 6.72
N THR A 76 -5.65 -17.46 8.02
CA THR A 76 -5.85 -16.42 9.04
C THR A 76 -4.87 -15.27 8.85
N SER A 77 -3.56 -15.56 8.71
CA SER A 77 -2.55 -14.53 8.56
C SER A 77 -2.70 -13.76 7.25
N LEU A 78 -3.05 -14.43 6.15
CA LEU A 78 -3.33 -13.81 4.87
C LEU A 78 -4.56 -12.90 4.92
N LEU A 79 -5.69 -13.39 5.46
CA LEU A 79 -6.93 -12.60 5.53
C LEU A 79 -6.81 -11.43 6.49
N SER A 80 -6.15 -11.60 7.64
CA SER A 80 -5.93 -10.49 8.59
C SER A 80 -5.10 -9.36 7.98
N SER A 81 -4.02 -9.67 7.26
CA SER A 81 -3.25 -8.66 6.52
C SER A 81 -4.05 -7.99 5.42
N PHE A 82 -4.80 -8.79 4.65
CA PHE A 82 -5.56 -8.27 3.53
C PHE A 82 -6.63 -7.32 4.02
N ALA A 83 -7.38 -7.71 5.05
CA ALA A 83 -8.37 -6.86 5.69
C ALA A 83 -7.75 -5.58 6.25
N LEU A 84 -6.57 -5.66 6.89
CA LEU A 84 -5.85 -4.50 7.40
C LEU A 84 -5.51 -3.50 6.28
N GLY A 85 -5.02 -3.99 5.14
CA GLY A 85 -4.73 -3.14 3.97
C GLY A 85 -5.98 -2.56 3.32
N ILE A 86 -7.04 -3.36 3.16
CA ILE A 86 -8.35 -2.92 2.64
C ILE A 86 -8.91 -1.79 3.51
N LEU A 87 -8.87 -1.93 4.85
CA LEU A 87 -9.39 -0.92 5.76
C LEU A 87 -8.57 0.37 5.70
N LEU A 88 -7.23 0.25 5.65
CA LEU A 88 -6.35 1.41 5.59
C LEU A 88 -6.56 2.23 4.31
N TYR A 89 -6.50 1.58 3.15
CA TYR A 89 -6.68 2.25 1.87
C TYR A 89 -8.14 2.65 1.67
N GLY A 90 -9.09 1.84 2.11
CA GLY A 90 -10.50 2.20 2.13
C GLY A 90 -10.75 3.48 2.92
N PHE A 91 -10.19 3.64 4.12
CA PHE A 91 -10.31 4.89 4.87
C PHE A 91 -9.76 6.08 4.11
N TYR A 92 -8.59 5.96 3.48
CA TYR A 92 -8.03 7.02 2.64
C TYR A 92 -8.97 7.38 1.47
N GLU A 93 -9.36 6.39 0.68
CA GLU A 93 -10.17 6.53 -0.52
C GLU A 93 -11.57 7.10 -0.22
N PHE A 94 -12.25 6.57 0.81
CA PHE A 94 -13.60 7.02 1.16
C PHE A 94 -13.59 8.36 1.90
N THR A 95 -12.54 8.69 2.66
CA THR A 95 -12.38 10.04 3.23
C THR A 95 -12.22 11.06 2.11
N ASN A 96 -11.35 10.80 1.14
CA ASN A 96 -11.17 11.67 -0.02
C ASN A 96 -12.47 11.81 -0.81
N ARG A 97 -13.17 10.70 -1.06
CA ARG A 97 -14.47 10.73 -1.75
C ARG A 97 -15.55 11.52 -1.00
N ALA A 98 -15.49 11.58 0.32
CA ALA A 98 -16.45 12.33 1.12
C ALA A 98 -16.24 13.85 1.07
N ILE A 99 -15.00 14.31 0.89
CA ILE A 99 -14.64 15.75 0.99
C ILE A 99 -14.18 16.38 -0.33
N LEU A 100 -13.74 15.59 -1.32
CA LEU A 100 -13.27 16.05 -2.62
C LEU A 100 -14.32 15.82 -3.70
N LYS A 101 -14.50 16.84 -4.55
CA LYS A 101 -15.56 16.87 -5.58
C LYS A 101 -15.42 15.74 -6.61
N ASP A 102 -14.21 15.54 -7.14
CA ASP A 102 -13.97 14.74 -8.34
C ASP A 102 -13.09 13.51 -8.06
N TRP A 103 -13.23 12.88 -6.88
CA TRP A 103 -12.45 11.69 -6.51
C TRP A 103 -12.94 10.42 -7.26
N PRO A 104 -12.19 9.78 -8.17
CA PRO A 104 -12.71 8.77 -9.08
C PRO A 104 -13.07 7.42 -8.41
N LYS A 105 -14.28 6.88 -8.68
CA LYS A 105 -14.72 5.59 -8.09
C LYS A 105 -13.89 4.39 -8.53
N SER A 106 -13.35 4.43 -9.75
CA SER A 106 -12.44 3.43 -10.29
C SER A 106 -11.16 3.31 -9.46
N ILE A 107 -10.60 4.45 -9.04
CA ILE A 107 -9.41 4.49 -8.19
C ILE A 107 -9.71 3.94 -6.80
N ILE A 108 -10.88 4.28 -6.22
CA ILE A 108 -11.30 3.74 -4.92
C ILE A 108 -11.20 2.22 -4.88
N ILE A 109 -11.82 1.55 -5.86
CA ILE A 109 -11.84 0.07 -5.89
C ILE A 109 -10.43 -0.48 -6.11
N LEU A 110 -9.71 0.08 -7.09
CA LEU A 110 -8.41 -0.42 -7.51
C LEU A 110 -7.35 -0.25 -6.43
N ASP A 111 -7.25 0.94 -5.82
CA ASP A 111 -6.25 1.24 -4.81
C ASP A 111 -6.60 0.60 -3.46
N THR A 112 -7.89 0.46 -3.12
CA THR A 112 -8.30 -0.31 -1.94
C THR A 112 -7.86 -1.77 -2.05
N LEU A 113 -8.16 -2.45 -3.17
CA LEU A 113 -7.75 -3.84 -3.40
C LEU A 113 -6.24 -3.98 -3.42
N TRP A 114 -5.52 -3.04 -4.05
CA TRP A 114 -4.07 -3.02 -4.01
C TRP A 114 -3.54 -2.86 -2.59
N GLY A 115 -4.10 -1.99 -1.76
CA GLY A 115 -3.73 -1.83 -0.36
C GLY A 115 -3.80 -3.13 0.43
N GLY A 116 -4.87 -3.91 0.21
CA GLY A 116 -5.00 -5.26 0.76
C GLY A 116 -3.86 -6.19 0.32
N LEU A 117 -3.59 -6.24 -0.99
CA LEU A 117 -2.52 -7.07 -1.54
C LEU A 117 -1.12 -6.62 -1.07
N LEU A 118 -0.86 -5.32 -1.06
CA LEU A 118 0.41 -4.70 -0.69
C LEU A 118 0.78 -5.06 0.75
N VAL A 119 -0.17 -4.91 1.68
CA VAL A 119 0.03 -5.27 3.09
C VAL A 119 0.26 -6.78 3.24
N THR A 120 -0.55 -7.62 2.60
CA THR A 120 -0.39 -9.08 2.65
C THR A 120 0.94 -9.56 2.10
N LEU A 121 1.32 -9.09 0.91
CA LEU A 121 2.57 -9.49 0.26
C LEU A 121 3.79 -9.02 1.06
N SER A 122 3.79 -7.78 1.54
CA SER A 122 4.90 -7.23 2.35
C SER A 122 5.09 -8.01 3.65
N SER A 123 4.00 -8.34 4.33
CA SER A 123 4.02 -9.17 5.55
C SER A 123 4.53 -10.58 5.28
N CYS A 124 4.02 -11.22 4.22
CA CYS A 124 4.41 -12.57 3.83
C CYS A 124 5.89 -12.65 3.46
N ILE A 125 6.38 -11.73 2.61
CA ILE A 125 7.79 -11.64 2.21
C ILE A 125 8.68 -11.46 3.45
N THR A 126 8.31 -10.54 4.35
CA THR A 126 9.07 -10.29 5.57
C THR A 126 9.16 -11.53 6.44
N TYR A 127 8.05 -12.25 6.63
CA TYR A 127 8.03 -13.49 7.41
C TYR A 127 8.88 -14.59 6.78
N ILE A 128 8.79 -14.79 5.46
CA ILE A 128 9.54 -15.82 4.74
C ILE A 128 11.06 -15.57 4.82
N ILE A 129 11.51 -14.32 4.74
CA ILE A 129 12.94 -13.99 4.81
C ILE A 129 13.54 -14.20 6.21
N LEU A 130 12.73 -14.04 7.26
CA LEU A 130 13.20 -14.07 8.65
C LEU A 130 12.98 -15.40 9.36
N LYS A 131 12.35 -16.37 8.69
CA LYS A 131 12.17 -17.73 9.16
C LYS A 131 13.35 -18.60 8.74
#